data_AF-A0A5B8NNQ5-F1
#
_entry.id   AF-A0A5B8NNQ5-F1
#
_cell.length_a   1.000
_cell.length_b   1.000
_cell.length_c   1.000
_cell.angle_alpha   90.00
_cell.angle_beta   90.00
_cell.angle_gamma   90.00
#
_symmetry.space_group_name_H-M   'P 1'
#
loop_
_entity.id
_entity.type
_entity.pdbx_description
1 polymer ?
#
loop_
_entity_poly.entity_id
_entity_poly.type
_entity_poly.pdbx_seq_one_letter_code
_entity_poly.pdbx_strand_id
1 'polypeptide(L)'
;MKSMRLNQINCLASKKQNSGFTLTELLVAIVITGILVAGSSIGLDTLLQRNARNERQTLRRQEINRALDFIAEEIKMADTISDDPNNDVPEGSKISRSTASNQTPILILTIPNFDDKVVYRIAEPTTSTVWQGPRVIYRWGPGFTSDGNYSNEGNSESWQNRPLIDFISAEEGGSCESGTIIPESPEGFYICQQGNRTAEIVIRNSEGSIKLRQKAFARSNASD
;
A
#
# COMPACT_ATOMS: atom_id res chain seq x y z
N MET A 1 97.01 -30.18 6.43
CA MET A 1 95.81 -29.86 7.24
C MET A 1 95.85 -28.38 7.55
N LYS A 2 94.83 -27.55 7.48
CA LYS A 2 93.47 -27.59 6.90
C LYS A 2 93.04 -26.11 6.97
N SER A 3 92.50 -25.58 5.87
CA SER A 3 91.86 -24.26 5.80
C SER A 3 90.71 -24.14 6.81
N MET A 4 90.48 -22.95 7.41
CA MET A 4 89.25 -22.15 7.22
C MET A 4 89.01 -21.04 8.27
N ARG A 5 88.91 -19.82 7.73
CA ARG A 5 87.82 -18.82 7.84
C ARG A 5 87.58 -18.05 9.15
N LEU A 6 87.88 -16.74 9.05
CA LEU A 6 87.08 -15.66 9.65
C LEU A 6 85.63 -15.78 9.15
N ASN A 7 84.67 -15.79 10.08
CA ASN A 7 83.26 -15.60 9.77
C ASN A 7 82.84 -14.24 10.30
N GLN A 8 82.69 -13.28 9.39
CA GLN A 8 82.13 -11.97 9.65
C GLN A 8 80.67 -12.15 10.07
N ILE A 9 80.32 -11.65 11.26
CA ILE A 9 78.94 -11.46 11.68
C ILE A 9 78.38 -10.35 10.80
N ASN A 10 77.71 -10.77 9.73
CA ASN A 10 77.10 -9.86 8.79
C ASN A 10 75.99 -9.09 9.49
N CYS A 11 76.16 -7.79 9.49
CA CYS A 11 75.27 -6.79 10.05
C CYS A 11 73.93 -6.88 9.30
N LEU A 12 72.96 -7.63 9.85
CA LEU A 12 71.54 -7.48 9.51
C LEU A 12 71.01 -6.17 10.12
N ALA A 13 71.68 -5.06 9.81
CA ALA A 13 71.03 -3.76 9.83
C ALA A 13 70.04 -3.77 8.67
N SER A 14 68.82 -4.22 8.96
CA SER A 14 67.66 -3.94 8.13
C SER A 14 67.59 -2.43 7.94
N LYS A 15 68.14 -1.93 6.85
CA LYS A 15 67.88 -0.59 6.37
C LYS A 15 66.40 -0.56 6.06
N LYS A 16 65.59 -0.08 7.01
CA LYS A 16 64.27 0.46 6.70
C LYS A 16 64.52 1.61 5.72
N GLN A 17 64.35 1.33 4.44
CA GLN A 17 64.22 2.37 3.44
C GLN A 17 62.89 3.05 3.71
N ASN A 18 62.92 4.11 4.51
CA ASN A 18 61.86 5.12 4.50
C ASN A 18 61.99 5.85 3.17
N SER A 19 61.50 5.24 2.10
CA SER A 19 61.26 5.91 0.83
C SER A 19 59.99 6.74 1.03
N GLY A 20 60.17 8.04 1.29
CA GLY A 20 59.06 8.99 1.30
C GLY A 20 58.43 9.06 -0.10
N PHE A 21 57.12 9.28 -0.15
CA PHE A 21 56.41 9.47 -1.41
C PHE A 21 56.91 10.73 -2.12
N THR A 22 57.11 10.62 -3.43
CA THR A 22 57.38 11.79 -4.25
C THR A 22 56.10 12.62 -4.42
N LEU A 23 56.24 13.94 -4.55
CA LEU A 23 55.09 14.85 -4.71
C LEU A 23 54.20 14.46 -5.92
N THR A 24 54.82 13.93 -6.98
CA THR A 24 54.12 13.46 -8.17
C THR A 24 53.32 12.18 -7.94
N GLU A 25 53.82 11.23 -7.14
CA GLU A 25 53.04 10.04 -6.75
C GLU A 25 51.82 10.40 -5.93
N LEU A 26 51.96 11.36 -4.99
CA LEU A 26 50.84 11.83 -4.18
C LEU A 26 49.76 12.49 -5.06
N LEU A 27 50.17 13.27 -6.05
CA LEU A 27 49.26 13.94 -6.97
C LEU A 27 48.49 12.93 -7.86
N VAL A 28 49.19 11.93 -8.39
CA VAL A 28 48.55 10.86 -9.18
C VAL A 28 47.58 10.04 -8.33
N ALA A 29 47.96 9.71 -7.08
CA ALA A 29 47.08 9.01 -6.15
C ALA A 29 45.79 9.80 -5.90
N ILE A 30 45.87 11.11 -5.64
CA ILE A 30 44.70 11.98 -5.43
C ILE A 30 43.79 11.99 -6.67
N VAL A 31 44.35 12.08 -7.88
CA VAL A 31 43.57 12.07 -9.12
C VAL A 31 42.84 10.73 -9.32
N ILE A 32 43.52 9.61 -9.10
CA ILE A 32 42.92 8.28 -9.24
C ILE A 32 41.83 8.05 -8.20
N THR A 33 42.07 8.42 -6.94
CA THR A 33 41.07 8.32 -5.87
C THR A 33 39.88 9.25 -6.13
N GLY A 34 40.12 10.45 -6.66
CA GLY A 34 39.07 11.40 -7.04
C GLY A 34 38.13 10.84 -8.10
N ILE A 35 38.67 10.21 -9.15
CA ILE A 35 37.87 9.56 -10.20
C ILE A 35 37.05 8.40 -9.64
N LEU A 36 37.63 7.58 -8.76
CA LEU A 36 36.94 6.44 -8.13
C LEU A 36 35.77 6.88 -7.24
N VAL A 37 35.97 7.90 -6.40
CA VAL A 37 34.91 8.42 -5.51
C VAL A 37 33.80 9.10 -6.32
N ALA A 38 34.15 9.88 -7.35
CA ALA A 38 33.18 10.51 -8.23
C ALA A 38 32.34 9.47 -9.00
N GLY A 39 32.95 8.41 -9.53
CA GLY A 39 32.24 7.33 -10.22
C GLY A 39 31.35 6.47 -9.32
N SER A 40 31.75 6.26 -8.06
CA SER A 40 31.01 5.42 -7.10
C SER A 40 29.75 6.10 -6.55
N SER A 41 29.68 7.43 -6.59
CA SER A 41 28.56 8.22 -6.04
C SER A 41 27.24 7.95 -6.79
N ILE A 42 27.29 7.77 -8.11
CA ILE A 42 26.11 7.49 -8.95
C ILE A 42 25.52 6.10 -8.63
N GLY A 43 26.37 5.12 -8.33
CA GLY A 43 25.94 3.76 -8.00
C GLY A 43 25.18 3.70 -6.67
N LEU A 44 25.64 4.44 -5.66
CA LEU A 44 25.00 4.46 -4.34
C LEU A 44 23.64 5.16 -4.38
N ASP A 45 23.55 6.33 -5.03
CA ASP A 45 22.31 7.09 -5.12
C ASP A 45 21.21 6.30 -5.84
N THR A 46 21.57 5.60 -6.93
CA THR A 46 20.61 4.77 -7.67
C THR A 46 20.13 3.57 -6.85
N LEU A 47 21.00 2.93 -6.06
CA LEU A 47 20.62 1.85 -5.16
C LEU A 47 19.73 2.34 -4.02
N LEU A 48 20.06 3.48 -3.39
CA LEU A 48 19.26 4.08 -2.32
C LEU A 48 17.87 4.50 -2.82
N GLN A 49 17.78 5.11 -4.00
CA GLN A 49 16.50 5.46 -4.61
C GLN A 49 15.65 4.23 -4.93
N ARG A 50 16.27 3.16 -5.43
CA ARG A 50 15.58 1.88 -5.68
C ARG A 50 15.10 1.23 -4.38
N ASN A 51 15.94 1.19 -3.35
CA ASN A 51 15.57 0.65 -2.04
C ASN A 51 14.41 1.43 -1.43
N ALA A 52 14.49 2.77 -1.42
CA ALA A 52 13.40 3.62 -0.92
C ALA A 52 12.09 3.42 -1.71
N ARG A 53 12.17 3.26 -3.03
CA ARG A 53 10.99 2.96 -3.86
C ARG A 53 10.40 1.59 -3.54
N ASN A 54 11.22 0.56 -3.42
CA ASN A 54 10.79 -0.80 -3.11
C ASN A 54 10.17 -0.91 -1.71
N GLU A 55 10.73 -0.19 -0.75
CA GLU A 55 10.20 -0.11 0.61
C GLU A 55 8.81 0.55 0.61
N ARG A 56 8.64 1.69 -0.06
CA ARG A 56 7.32 2.35 -0.20
C ARG A 56 6.28 1.45 -0.87
N GLN A 57 6.67 0.72 -1.92
CA GLN A 57 5.79 -0.22 -2.60
C GLN A 57 5.38 -1.38 -1.69
N THR A 58 6.31 -1.89 -0.88
CA THR A 58 6.05 -2.97 0.09
C THR A 58 5.09 -2.50 1.17
N LEU A 59 5.36 -1.34 1.78
CA LEU A 59 4.47 -0.75 2.78
C LEU A 59 3.07 -0.52 2.21
N ARG A 60 2.95 0.00 0.99
CA ARG A 60 1.65 0.22 0.34
C ARG A 60 0.90 -1.10 0.11
N ARG A 61 1.57 -2.17 -0.33
CA ARG A 61 0.94 -3.50 -0.45
C ARG A 61 0.40 -4.00 0.88
N GLN A 62 1.14 -3.81 1.96
CA GLN A 62 0.73 -4.21 3.29
C GLN A 62 -0.52 -3.44 3.75
N GLU A 63 -0.57 -2.13 3.54
CA GLU A 63 -1.74 -1.31 3.86
C GLU A 63 -2.98 -1.72 3.03
N ILE A 64 -2.82 -2.01 1.73
CA ILE A 64 -3.94 -2.51 0.90
C ILE A 64 -4.42 -3.87 1.39
N ASN A 65 -3.53 -4.80 1.71
CA ASN A 65 -3.93 -6.09 2.26
C ASN A 65 -4.70 -5.93 3.59
N ARG A 66 -4.24 -5.05 4.49
CA ARG A 66 -4.95 -4.76 5.74
C ARG A 66 -6.34 -4.17 5.48
N ALA A 67 -6.46 -3.25 4.53
CA ALA A 67 -7.75 -2.67 4.14
C ALA A 67 -8.69 -3.73 3.53
N LEU A 68 -8.17 -4.62 2.69
CA LEU A 68 -8.94 -5.73 2.12
C LEU A 68 -9.44 -6.70 3.20
N ASP A 69 -8.55 -7.13 4.09
CA ASP A 69 -8.92 -8.03 5.19
C ASP A 69 -10.00 -7.39 6.07
N PHE A 70 -9.90 -6.08 6.32
CA PHE A 70 -10.91 -5.34 7.05
C PHE A 70 -12.27 -5.32 6.31
N ILE A 71 -12.30 -4.98 5.01
CA ILE A 71 -13.54 -4.99 4.21
C ILE A 71 -14.13 -6.41 4.15
N ALA A 72 -13.28 -7.42 3.94
CA ALA A 72 -13.69 -8.81 3.87
C ALA A 72 -14.28 -9.31 5.19
N GLU A 73 -13.74 -8.87 6.34
CA GLU A 73 -14.31 -9.19 7.64
C GLU A 73 -15.69 -8.53 7.84
N GLU A 74 -15.86 -7.28 7.42
CA GLU A 74 -17.18 -6.64 7.45
C GLU A 74 -18.19 -7.32 6.53
N ILE A 75 -17.76 -7.79 5.35
CA ILE A 75 -18.61 -8.61 4.48
C ILE A 75 -19.00 -9.90 5.20
N LYS A 76 -18.08 -10.58 5.89
CA LYS A 76 -18.41 -11.80 6.64
C LYS A 76 -19.41 -11.56 7.77
N MET A 77 -19.36 -10.39 8.39
CA MET A 77 -20.31 -9.99 9.42
C MET A 77 -21.67 -9.57 8.85
N ALA A 78 -21.70 -9.12 7.59
CA ALA A 78 -22.94 -8.75 6.91
C ALA A 78 -23.86 -9.95 6.70
N ASP A 79 -25.17 -9.73 6.74
CA ASP A 79 -26.17 -10.71 6.33
C ASP A 79 -26.40 -10.66 4.82
N THR A 80 -26.42 -9.44 4.26
CA THR A 80 -26.63 -9.19 2.84
C THR A 80 -25.71 -8.10 2.29
N ILE A 81 -25.37 -8.24 1.01
CA ILE A 81 -24.70 -7.26 0.17
C ILE A 81 -25.75 -6.68 -0.77
N SER A 82 -25.81 -5.36 -0.91
CA SER A 82 -26.75 -4.71 -1.81
C SER A 82 -26.43 -5.00 -3.27
N ASP A 83 -27.43 -5.34 -4.09
CA ASP A 83 -27.26 -5.55 -5.53
C ASP A 83 -27.20 -4.23 -6.33
N ASP A 84 -27.66 -3.12 -5.74
CA ASP A 84 -27.65 -1.79 -6.35
C ASP A 84 -27.19 -0.72 -5.36
N PRO A 85 -25.87 -0.49 -5.25
CA PRO A 85 -25.34 0.44 -4.27
C PRO A 85 -25.65 1.91 -4.60
N ASN A 86 -26.15 2.26 -5.78
CA ASN A 86 -26.50 3.64 -6.09
C ASN A 86 -27.87 4.02 -5.49
N ASN A 87 -28.80 3.07 -5.48
CA ASN A 87 -30.14 3.28 -4.95
C ASN A 87 -30.28 2.91 -3.46
N ASP A 88 -29.39 2.08 -2.94
CA ASP A 88 -29.45 1.58 -1.56
C ASP A 88 -28.61 2.37 -0.55
N VAL A 89 -28.13 3.56 -0.94
CA VAL A 89 -27.38 4.45 -0.06
C VAL A 89 -28.30 5.03 1.03
N PRO A 90 -27.96 4.84 2.32
CA PRO A 90 -28.76 5.39 3.40
C PRO A 90 -28.73 6.91 3.46
N GLU A 91 -29.88 7.51 3.78
CA GLU A 91 -30.06 8.98 3.76
C GLU A 91 -29.15 9.68 4.78
N GLY A 92 -28.89 9.06 5.93
CA GLY A 92 -28.01 9.57 6.98
C GLY A 92 -26.55 9.74 6.53
N SER A 93 -26.11 8.99 5.52
CA SER A 93 -24.74 9.02 5.03
C SER A 93 -24.35 10.32 4.32
N LYS A 94 -25.36 11.06 3.81
CA LYS A 94 -25.20 12.25 2.96
C LYS A 94 -24.28 12.00 1.75
N ILE A 95 -24.12 10.75 1.35
CA ILE A 95 -23.38 10.36 0.14
C ILE A 95 -24.31 10.60 -1.05
N SER A 96 -23.82 11.33 -2.05
CA SER A 96 -24.56 11.57 -3.28
C SER A 96 -24.77 10.25 -4.03
N ARG A 97 -26.02 9.96 -4.42
CA ARG A 97 -26.42 8.78 -5.19
C ARG A 97 -26.04 8.84 -6.68
N SER A 98 -25.26 9.85 -7.07
CA SER A 98 -24.94 10.12 -8.47
C SER A 98 -23.54 9.62 -8.83
N THR A 99 -23.45 8.75 -9.83
CA THR A 99 -22.20 8.35 -10.49
C THR A 99 -21.47 9.52 -11.17
N ALA A 100 -22.13 10.67 -11.35
CA ALA A 100 -21.52 11.90 -11.87
C ALA A 100 -20.87 12.77 -10.79
N SER A 101 -21.20 12.53 -9.51
CA SER A 101 -20.41 13.10 -8.41
C SER A 101 -19.17 12.23 -8.26
N ASN A 102 -18.01 12.84 -7.99
CA ASN A 102 -16.73 12.13 -7.73
C ASN A 102 -16.78 11.30 -6.42
N GLN A 103 -17.90 10.65 -6.14
CA GLN A 103 -18.28 9.87 -4.97
C GLN A 103 -19.16 8.73 -5.46
N THR A 104 -18.55 7.59 -5.77
CA THR A 104 -19.27 6.43 -6.29
C THR A 104 -19.40 5.39 -5.18
N PRO A 105 -20.61 5.06 -4.70
CA PRO A 105 -20.83 3.95 -3.79
C PRO A 105 -20.61 2.62 -4.53
N ILE A 106 -19.88 1.70 -3.91
CA ILE A 106 -19.45 0.46 -4.55
C ILE A 106 -19.94 -0.76 -3.78
N LEU A 107 -19.85 -0.73 -2.46
CA LEU A 107 -20.23 -1.84 -1.61
C LEU A 107 -21.08 -1.33 -0.45
N ILE A 108 -22.28 -1.88 -0.32
CA ILE A 108 -23.21 -1.58 0.77
C ILE A 108 -23.53 -2.87 1.50
N LEU A 109 -23.34 -2.86 2.81
CA LEU A 109 -23.45 -4.03 3.68
C LEU A 109 -24.54 -3.83 4.71
N THR A 110 -25.43 -4.81 4.83
CA THR A 110 -26.39 -4.88 5.94
C THR A 110 -25.82 -5.79 7.01
N ILE A 111 -25.39 -5.22 8.14
CA ILE A 111 -24.84 -5.97 9.27
C ILE A 111 -25.91 -6.10 10.37
N PRO A 112 -26.15 -7.29 10.94
CA PRO A 112 -27.15 -7.46 11.99
C PRO A 112 -26.79 -6.63 13.23
N ASN A 113 -27.82 -6.08 13.88
CA ASN A 113 -27.73 -5.20 15.05
C ASN A 113 -27.12 -3.81 14.78
N PHE A 114 -26.90 -3.44 13.53
CA PHE A 114 -26.57 -2.07 13.17
C PHE A 114 -27.85 -1.31 12.83
N ASP A 115 -27.88 -0.03 13.17
CA ASP A 115 -29.00 0.88 12.91
C ASP A 115 -29.20 1.12 11.41
N ASP A 116 -28.12 1.04 10.63
CA ASP A 116 -28.14 1.31 9.19
C ASP A 116 -27.05 0.50 8.44
N LYS A 117 -26.94 0.70 7.12
CA LYS A 117 -26.03 -0.03 6.24
C LYS A 117 -24.66 0.61 6.18
N VAL A 118 -23.60 -0.20 6.21
CA VAL A 118 -22.23 0.29 6.02
C VAL A 118 -21.97 0.51 4.53
N VAL A 119 -21.44 1.68 4.17
CA VAL A 119 -21.20 2.08 2.77
C VAL A 119 -19.72 2.29 2.51
N TYR A 120 -19.21 1.61 1.49
CA TYR A 120 -17.90 1.85 0.92
C TYR A 120 -18.02 2.56 -0.41
N ARG A 121 -17.25 3.63 -0.57
CA ARG A 121 -17.24 4.45 -1.78
C ARG A 121 -15.83 4.83 -2.19
N ILE A 122 -15.65 5.10 -3.48
CA ILE A 122 -14.43 5.71 -4.01
C ILE A 122 -14.69 7.19 -4.29
N ALA A 123 -13.73 8.05 -3.98
CA ALA A 123 -13.80 9.47 -4.27
C ALA A 123 -12.41 10.11 -4.39
N GLU A 124 -12.36 11.34 -4.90
CA GLU A 124 -11.14 12.15 -4.86
C GLU A 124 -10.75 12.50 -3.41
N PRO A 125 -9.45 12.65 -3.12
CA PRO A 125 -9.01 13.19 -1.85
C PRO A 125 -9.51 14.64 -1.71
N THR A 126 -10.03 15.00 -0.55
CA THR A 126 -10.34 16.40 -0.26
C THR A 126 -9.04 17.20 -0.13
N THR A 127 -9.05 18.43 -0.65
CA THR A 127 -7.85 19.27 -0.86
C THR A 127 -7.05 19.64 0.40
N SER A 128 -7.59 19.39 1.59
CA SER A 128 -6.96 19.69 2.88
C SER A 128 -6.52 18.44 3.65
N THR A 129 -6.38 17.29 2.99
CA THR A 129 -6.12 16.00 3.68
C THR A 129 -4.75 15.43 3.40
N VAL A 130 -4.28 14.59 4.33
CA VAL A 130 -3.03 13.82 4.18
C VAL A 130 -3.13 12.71 3.12
N TRP A 131 -4.35 12.36 2.72
CA TRP A 131 -4.65 11.27 1.78
C TRP A 131 -4.31 11.67 0.35
N GLN A 132 -3.58 10.80 -0.34
CA GLN A 132 -2.98 11.11 -1.63
C GLN A 132 -3.83 10.62 -2.81
N GLY A 133 -3.84 11.40 -3.89
CA GLY A 133 -4.56 11.05 -5.12
C GLY A 133 -3.93 9.90 -5.92
N PRO A 134 -4.64 9.39 -6.94
CA PRO A 134 -5.79 10.05 -7.56
C PRO A 134 -7.16 9.73 -6.94
N ARG A 135 -7.34 8.56 -6.31
CA ARG A 135 -8.58 8.19 -5.61
C ARG A 135 -8.32 7.66 -4.20
N VAL A 136 -9.33 7.76 -3.34
CA VAL A 136 -9.35 7.31 -1.94
C VAL A 136 -10.63 6.51 -1.71
N ILE A 137 -10.51 5.38 -1.02
CA ILE A 137 -11.67 4.61 -0.55
C ILE A 137 -12.10 5.18 0.80
N TYR A 138 -13.37 5.51 0.90
CA TYR A 138 -14.01 5.95 2.13
C TYR A 138 -15.01 4.90 2.61
N ARG A 139 -15.14 4.80 3.93
CA ARG A 139 -16.16 4.03 4.61
C ARG A 139 -17.07 4.95 5.41
N TRP A 140 -18.36 4.81 5.25
CA TRP A 140 -19.37 5.33 6.15
C TRP A 140 -19.95 4.18 6.97
N GLY A 141 -19.89 4.30 8.29
CA GLY A 141 -20.27 3.24 9.21
C GLY A 141 -19.95 3.62 10.65
N PRO A 142 -20.23 2.72 11.61
CA PRO A 142 -19.90 2.95 13.01
C PRO A 142 -18.39 3.11 13.20
N GLY A 143 -18.03 3.86 14.24
CA GLY A 143 -16.65 4.04 14.65
C GLY A 143 -16.08 2.78 15.30
N PHE A 144 -14.82 2.86 15.71
CA PHE A 144 -14.14 1.82 16.46
C PHE A 144 -13.61 2.38 17.78
N THR A 145 -13.76 1.60 18.83
CA THR A 145 -13.10 1.81 20.12
C THR A 145 -11.61 1.43 20.04
N SER A 146 -10.83 1.76 21.07
CA SER A 146 -9.41 1.36 21.18
C SER A 146 -9.21 -0.15 21.14
N ASP A 147 -10.23 -0.91 21.53
CA ASP A 147 -10.19 -2.37 21.62
C ASP A 147 -10.62 -3.04 20.31
N GLY A 148 -10.91 -2.24 19.27
CA GLY A 148 -11.32 -2.74 17.95
C GLY A 148 -12.81 -3.09 17.82
N ASN A 149 -13.59 -2.96 18.89
CA ASN A 149 -15.04 -3.12 18.84
C ASN A 149 -15.72 -1.92 18.17
N TYR A 150 -16.88 -2.17 17.56
CA TYR A 150 -17.73 -1.11 17.04
C TYR A 150 -18.19 -0.15 18.14
N SER A 151 -18.32 1.11 17.76
CA SER A 151 -18.87 2.16 18.61
C SER A 151 -20.01 2.86 17.87
N ASN A 152 -21.11 3.10 18.59
CA ASN A 152 -22.31 3.78 18.09
C ASN A 152 -23.01 3.04 16.93
N GLU A 153 -22.92 1.71 16.90
CA GLU A 153 -23.61 0.84 15.93
C GLU A 153 -25.14 1.02 15.93
N GLY A 154 -25.72 1.41 17.06
CA GLY A 154 -27.14 1.72 17.22
C GLY A 154 -27.54 3.18 16.95
N ASN A 155 -26.64 4.02 16.43
CA ASN A 155 -26.93 5.43 16.14
C ASN A 155 -26.21 5.89 14.86
N SER A 156 -26.86 5.68 13.72
CA SER A 156 -26.38 6.03 12.39
C SER A 156 -26.12 7.54 12.18
N GLU A 157 -26.78 8.42 12.94
CA GLU A 157 -26.56 9.87 12.85
C GLU A 157 -25.15 10.29 13.29
N SER A 158 -24.51 9.49 14.15
CA SER A 158 -23.15 9.73 14.63
C SER A 158 -22.05 9.20 13.70
N TRP A 159 -22.44 8.44 12.66
CA TRP A 159 -21.49 7.79 11.77
C TRP A 159 -20.80 8.80 10.86
N GLN A 160 -19.54 8.50 10.54
CA GLN A 160 -18.69 9.41 9.79
C GLN A 160 -18.17 8.74 8.52
N ASN A 161 -18.08 9.54 7.47
CA ASN A 161 -17.34 9.17 6.26
C ASN A 161 -15.85 9.28 6.55
N ARG A 162 -15.17 8.14 6.73
CA ARG A 162 -13.75 8.08 7.05
C ARG A 162 -12.95 7.52 5.88
N PRO A 163 -11.84 8.16 5.51
CA PRO A 163 -10.92 7.59 4.54
C PRO A 163 -10.25 6.33 5.11
N LEU A 164 -10.17 5.29 4.30
CA LEU A 164 -9.60 3.99 4.66
C LEU A 164 -8.24 3.78 4.00
N ILE A 165 -8.15 4.06 2.69
CA ILE A 165 -6.93 3.86 1.91
C ILE A 165 -6.87 4.79 0.70
N ASP A 166 -5.67 5.23 0.34
CA ASP A 166 -5.38 6.14 -0.77
C ASP A 166 -4.51 5.51 -1.87
N PHE A 167 -4.04 6.33 -2.82
CA PHE A 167 -3.29 5.89 -4.01
C PHE A 167 -4.03 4.88 -4.89
N ILE A 168 -5.35 4.93 -4.87
CA ILE A 168 -6.20 4.09 -5.71
C ILE A 168 -6.23 4.66 -7.11
N SER A 169 -6.19 3.79 -8.12
CA SER A 169 -6.17 4.20 -9.53
C SER A 169 -7.46 4.91 -9.93
N ALA A 170 -7.36 5.96 -10.73
CA ALA A 170 -8.48 6.58 -11.44
C ALA A 170 -8.63 6.02 -12.87
N GLU A 171 -7.78 5.06 -13.26
CA GLU A 171 -7.90 4.43 -14.56
C GLU A 171 -9.13 3.52 -14.58
N GLU A 172 -10.02 3.78 -15.54
CA GLU A 172 -11.10 2.87 -15.86
C GLU A 172 -10.54 1.52 -16.31
N GLY A 173 -11.20 0.46 -15.88
CA GLY A 173 -10.86 -0.90 -16.28
C GLY A 173 -11.00 -1.88 -15.14
N GLY A 174 -11.67 -2.97 -15.43
CA GLY A 174 -11.93 -4.04 -14.48
C GLY A 174 -12.74 -5.10 -15.18
N SER A 175 -12.55 -6.34 -14.76
CA SER A 175 -13.39 -7.44 -15.23
C SER A 175 -13.60 -8.44 -14.11
N CYS A 176 -14.79 -9.00 -14.13
CA CYS A 176 -15.21 -10.10 -13.29
C CYS A 176 -15.16 -11.39 -14.09
N GLU A 177 -14.51 -12.40 -13.53
CA GLU A 177 -14.51 -13.75 -14.12
C GLU A 177 -15.88 -14.42 -13.94
N SER A 178 -16.61 -14.03 -12.89
CA SER A 178 -17.96 -14.46 -12.60
C SER A 178 -18.67 -13.43 -11.70
N GLY A 179 -19.96 -13.21 -11.93
CA GLY A 179 -20.76 -12.22 -11.21
C GLY A 179 -20.93 -10.89 -11.94
N THR A 180 -21.71 -9.99 -11.34
CA THR A 180 -21.96 -8.63 -11.82
C THR A 180 -20.86 -7.70 -11.32
N ILE A 181 -20.30 -6.89 -12.22
CA ILE A 181 -19.30 -5.88 -11.86
C ILE A 181 -19.99 -4.64 -11.32
N ILE A 182 -19.49 -4.11 -10.22
CA ILE A 182 -20.02 -2.90 -9.58
C ILE A 182 -18.84 -2.00 -9.21
N PRO A 183 -18.80 -0.74 -9.69
CA PRO A 183 -19.77 -0.11 -10.59
C PRO A 183 -19.60 -0.60 -12.06
N GLU A 184 -20.58 -0.30 -12.93
CA GLU A 184 -20.54 -0.72 -14.35
C GLU A 184 -19.30 -0.20 -15.11
N SER A 185 -18.84 1.02 -14.79
CA SER A 185 -17.54 1.54 -15.19
C SER A 185 -16.57 1.49 -14.01
N PRO A 186 -15.87 0.35 -13.79
CA PRO A 186 -14.99 0.19 -12.64
C PRO A 186 -13.73 1.05 -12.79
N GLU A 187 -13.38 1.75 -11.72
CA GLU A 187 -12.07 2.38 -11.56
C GLU A 187 -11.18 1.52 -10.64
N GLY A 188 -10.20 2.10 -9.94
CA GLY A 188 -9.28 1.37 -9.09
C GLY A 188 -9.89 0.63 -7.88
N PHE A 189 -11.19 0.75 -7.62
CA PHE A 189 -11.91 -0.07 -6.65
C PHE A 189 -13.22 -0.55 -7.28
N TYR A 190 -13.46 -1.84 -7.25
CA TYR A 190 -14.70 -2.45 -7.72
C TYR A 190 -14.92 -3.81 -7.07
N ILE A 191 -16.15 -4.30 -7.13
CA ILE A 191 -16.51 -5.65 -6.67
C ILE A 191 -17.09 -6.48 -7.82
N CYS A 192 -16.91 -7.79 -7.73
CA CYS A 192 -17.62 -8.77 -8.53
C CYS A 192 -18.61 -9.51 -7.64
N GLN A 193 -19.87 -9.15 -7.76
CA GLN A 193 -20.93 -9.66 -6.92
C GLN A 193 -21.58 -10.90 -7.53
N GLN A 194 -21.73 -11.95 -6.73
CA GLN A 194 -22.40 -13.20 -7.11
C GLN A 194 -23.60 -13.39 -6.17
N GLY A 195 -24.76 -12.87 -6.60
CA GLY A 195 -25.94 -12.74 -5.76
C GLY A 195 -25.72 -11.79 -4.58
N ASN A 196 -26.59 -11.82 -3.58
CA ASN A 196 -26.56 -10.90 -2.44
C ASN A 196 -25.65 -11.34 -1.27
N ARG A 197 -24.77 -12.33 -1.48
CA ARG A 197 -23.98 -12.94 -0.38
C ARG A 197 -22.51 -13.11 -0.67
N THR A 198 -22.09 -13.09 -1.92
CA THR A 198 -20.68 -13.31 -2.28
C THR A 198 -20.18 -12.11 -3.05
N ALA A 199 -19.07 -11.52 -2.61
CA ALA A 199 -18.38 -10.47 -3.34
C ALA A 199 -16.90 -10.78 -3.44
N GLU A 200 -16.36 -10.62 -4.63
CA GLU A 200 -14.92 -10.55 -4.85
C GLU A 200 -14.50 -9.09 -4.94
N ILE A 201 -13.69 -8.66 -3.98
CA ILE A 201 -13.20 -7.29 -3.91
C ILE A 201 -11.94 -7.17 -4.76
N VAL A 202 -11.87 -6.11 -5.57
CA VAL A 202 -10.67 -5.79 -6.34
C VAL A 202 -10.22 -4.36 -6.08
N ILE A 203 -8.96 -4.21 -5.67
CA ILE A 203 -8.30 -2.91 -5.54
C ILE A 203 -7.11 -2.85 -6.49
N ARG A 204 -7.00 -1.73 -7.22
CA ARG A 204 -5.88 -1.36 -8.11
C ARG A 204 -5.29 -0.04 -7.66
N ASN A 205 -3.98 -0.01 -7.50
CA ASN A 205 -3.24 1.22 -7.22
C ASN A 205 -2.77 1.91 -8.52
N SER A 206 -2.36 3.18 -8.40
CA SER A 206 -1.89 4.01 -9.53
C SER A 206 -0.41 3.81 -9.95
N GLU A 207 0.45 3.25 -9.09
CA GLU A 207 1.92 3.26 -9.30
C GLU A 207 2.52 1.93 -9.82
N GLY A 208 1.68 1.02 -10.32
CA GLY A 208 2.10 -0.25 -10.89
C GLY A 208 1.21 -1.38 -10.36
N SER A 209 0.49 -2.00 -11.30
CA SER A 209 -0.63 -2.93 -11.17
C SER A 209 -0.58 -3.93 -10.00
N ILE A 210 -0.77 -3.43 -8.78
CA ILE A 210 -1.14 -4.27 -7.65
C ILE A 210 -2.64 -4.46 -7.77
N LYS A 211 -3.03 -5.58 -8.37
CA LYS A 211 -4.40 -6.06 -8.36
C LYS A 211 -4.52 -7.09 -7.25
N LEU A 212 -5.13 -6.70 -6.15
CA LEU A 212 -5.43 -7.62 -5.06
C LEU A 212 -6.89 -8.00 -5.16
N ARG A 213 -7.14 -9.31 -5.12
CA ARG A 213 -8.46 -9.93 -5.20
C ARG A 213 -8.72 -10.68 -3.89
N GLN A 214 -9.85 -10.44 -3.25
CA GLN A 214 -10.28 -11.22 -2.08
C GLN A 214 -11.75 -11.57 -2.21
N LYS A 215 -12.08 -12.85 -2.03
CA LYS A 215 -13.47 -13.31 -1.97
C LYS A 215 -13.94 -13.28 -0.52
N ALA A 216 -15.13 -12.72 -0.31
CA ALA A 216 -15.79 -12.68 0.98
C ALA A 216 -17.25 -13.12 0.85
N PHE A 217 -17.77 -13.68 1.93
CA PHE A 217 -19.09 -14.29 1.98
C PHE A 217 -19.85 -13.76 3.20
N ALA A 218 -21.02 -13.16 2.96
CA ALA A 218 -21.93 -12.72 4.00
C ALA A 218 -22.47 -13.91 4.81
N ARG A 219 -22.68 -13.70 6.12
CA ARG A 219 -23.20 -14.68 7.06
C ARG A 219 -24.60 -15.14 6.69
N SER A 220 -24.81 -16.44 6.57
CA SER A 220 -26.13 -17.04 6.39
C SER A 220 -26.93 -16.95 7.69
N ASN A 221 -27.98 -16.13 7.72
CA ASN A 221 -29.03 -16.29 8.70
C ASN A 221 -29.91 -17.48 8.28
N ALA A 222 -29.71 -18.62 8.95
CA ALA A 222 -30.71 -19.69 8.96
C ALA A 222 -31.92 -19.16 9.73
N SER A 223 -32.88 -18.60 9.01
CA SER A 223 -34.20 -18.30 9.52
C SER A 223 -35.16 -19.07 8.63
N ASP A 224 -35.90 -20.00 9.25
CA ASP A 224 -36.86 -20.93 8.65
C ASP A 224 -37.84 -20.29 7.64
#